data_AF-A0A6M1YW28-F1
#
_entry.id   AF-A0A6M1YW28-F1
#
_cell.length_a   1.000
_cell.length_b   1.000
_cell.length_c   1.000
_cell.angle_alpha   90.00
_cell.angle_beta   90.00
_cell.angle_gamma   90.00
#
_symmetry.space_group_name_H-M   'P 1'
#
loop_
_entity.id
_entity.type
_entity.pdbx_description
1 polymer ?
#
loop_
_entity_poly.entity_id
_entity_poly.type
_entity_poly.pdbx_seq_one_letter_code
_entity_poly.pdbx_strand_id
1 'polypeptide(L)'
;KEKQFHLVEIMACPGGCIGGGGQPYPPKGYDTLDKKLFALRAKALYDIDISKKHRIATENESIKTIYKEFLKEPGSDIARKILHTQYNARFPRGI
;
A
#
# COMPACT_ATOMS: atom_id res chain seq x y z
N LYS A 1 26.99 -11.29 7.17
CA LYS A 1 25.98 -12.15 7.83
C LYS A 1 24.69 -12.06 7.03
N GLU A 2 24.11 -13.17 6.64
CA GLU A 2 22.77 -13.19 6.04
C GLU A 2 21.76 -12.66 7.07
N LYS A 3 20.79 -11.89 6.61
CA LYS A 3 19.71 -11.37 7.44
C LYS A 3 18.50 -12.28 7.27
N GLN A 4 17.93 -12.76 8.38
CA GLN A 4 16.69 -13.53 8.37
C GLN A 4 15.48 -12.61 8.55
N PHE A 5 14.46 -12.80 7.72
CA PHE A 5 13.21 -12.04 7.76
C PHE A 5 12.01 -13.01 7.60
N HIS A 6 10.90 -12.73 8.28
CA HIS A 6 9.64 -13.49 8.12
C HIS A 6 8.78 -12.96 6.97
N LEU A 7 8.82 -11.65 6.73
CA LEU A 7 8.08 -10.95 5.69
C LEU A 7 8.88 -9.73 5.23
N VAL A 8 8.82 -9.40 3.94
CA VAL A 8 9.50 -8.25 3.34
C VAL A 8 8.50 -7.45 2.51
N GLU A 9 8.50 -6.13 2.69
CA GLU A 9 7.81 -5.17 1.84
C GLU A 9 8.86 -4.30 1.12
N ILE A 10 8.70 -4.12 -0.20
CA ILE A 10 9.64 -3.36 -1.03
C ILE A 10 8.88 -2.22 -1.70
N MET A 11 9.39 -1.00 -1.54
CA MET A 11 8.88 0.19 -2.22
C MET A 11 9.95 0.76 -3.15
N ALA A 12 9.55 1.16 -4.36
CA ALA A 12 10.48 1.73 -5.34
C ALA A 12 10.88 3.17 -5.01
N CYS A 13 9.94 4.00 -4.57
CA CYS A 13 10.19 5.40 -4.25
C CYS A 13 10.66 5.57 -2.80
N PRO A 14 11.69 6.40 -2.53
CA PRO A 14 12.03 6.79 -1.17
C PRO A 14 10.82 7.43 -0.45
N GLY A 15 10.51 6.95 0.75
CA GLY A 15 9.34 7.40 1.51
C GLY A 15 8.01 6.79 1.05
N GLY A 16 8.01 5.86 0.09
CA GLY A 16 6.79 5.21 -0.42
C GLY A 16 5.99 6.12 -1.36
N CYS A 17 4.69 5.84 -1.51
CA CYS A 17 3.84 6.52 -2.48
C CYS A 17 3.73 8.05 -2.27
N ILE A 18 3.89 8.54 -1.04
CA ILE A 18 3.88 9.98 -0.71
C ILE A 18 5.11 10.74 -1.22
N GLY A 19 6.16 10.01 -1.60
CA GLY A 19 7.39 10.51 -2.23
C GLY A 19 7.50 10.11 -3.70
N GLY A 20 6.41 9.63 -4.31
CA GLY A 20 6.38 9.24 -5.71
C GLY A 20 6.65 10.42 -6.66
N GLY A 21 7.25 10.14 -7.82
CA GLY A 21 7.63 11.18 -8.79
C GLY A 21 6.46 11.97 -9.40
N GLY A 22 5.23 11.51 -9.24
CA GLY A 22 4.01 12.24 -9.64
C GLY A 22 3.45 13.19 -8.57
N GLN A 23 4.07 13.28 -7.39
CA GLN A 23 3.64 14.18 -6.33
C GLN A 23 4.04 15.64 -6.65
N PRO A 24 3.35 16.65 -6.10
CA PRO A 24 3.74 18.04 -6.26
C PRO A 24 5.19 18.29 -5.83
N TYR A 25 5.90 19.12 -6.60
CA TYR A 25 7.25 19.55 -6.26
C TYR A 25 7.29 20.19 -4.86
N PRO A 26 8.40 20.02 -4.13
CA PRO A 26 8.54 20.61 -2.80
C PRO A 26 8.37 22.12 -2.82
N PRO A 27 7.76 22.70 -1.77
CA PRO A 27 7.78 24.15 -1.59
C PRO A 27 9.21 24.65 -1.32
N LYS A 28 9.42 25.96 -1.47
CA LYS A 28 10.73 26.59 -1.18
C LYS A 28 11.23 26.20 0.21
N GLY A 29 12.51 25.85 0.30
CA GLY A 29 13.15 25.43 1.56
C GLY A 29 13.16 23.92 1.81
N TYR A 30 12.65 23.10 0.88
CA TYR A 30 12.72 21.65 0.92
C TYR A 30 13.37 21.09 -0.35
N ASP A 31 14.10 19.98 -0.21
CA ASP A 31 14.65 19.22 -1.33
C ASP A 31 13.62 18.24 -1.92
N THR A 32 13.86 17.77 -3.15
CA THR A 32 12.99 16.83 -3.88
C THR A 32 12.74 15.52 -3.15
N LEU A 33 13.70 15.07 -2.34
CA LEU A 33 13.62 13.84 -1.53
C LEU A 33 13.71 14.13 -0.04
N ASP A 34 13.25 15.30 0.40
CA ASP A 34 13.32 15.70 1.80
C ASP A 34 12.42 14.81 2.70
N LYS A 35 13.07 14.09 3.60
CA LYS A 35 12.42 13.19 4.56
C LYS A 35 11.46 13.92 5.51
N LYS A 36 11.72 15.19 5.85
CA LYS A 36 10.83 16.00 6.70
C LYS A 36 9.52 16.28 5.98
N LEU A 37 9.58 16.60 4.69
CA LEU A 37 8.38 16.81 3.88
C LEU A 37 7.56 15.52 3.77
N PHE A 38 8.23 14.38 3.55
CA PHE A 38 7.60 13.06 3.52
C PHE A 38 6.91 12.72 4.85
N ALA A 39 7.56 13.01 5.98
CA ALA A 39 6.99 12.79 7.30
C ALA A 39 5.74 13.65 7.55
N LEU A 40 5.73 14.91 7.09
CA LEU A 40 4.54 15.79 7.20
C LEU A 40 3.37 15.25 6.37
N ARG A 41 3.61 14.80 5.14
CA ARG A 41 2.60 14.17 4.29
C ARG A 41 2.04 12.90 4.93
N ALA A 42 2.91 12.03 5.44
CA ALA A 42 2.51 10.81 6.12
C ALA A 42 1.71 11.11 7.39
N LYS A 43 2.12 12.10 8.19
CA LYS A 43 1.42 12.53 9.40
C LYS A 43 -0.03 12.88 9.12
N ALA A 44 -0.30 13.67 8.07
CA ALA A 44 -1.67 14.03 7.71
C ALA A 44 -2.55 12.79 7.44
N LEU A 45 -2.00 11.77 6.76
CA LEU A 45 -2.72 10.51 6.53
C LEU A 45 -2.95 9.73 7.84
N TYR A 46 -1.96 9.67 8.73
CA TYR A 46 -2.11 9.02 10.03
C TYR A 46 -3.10 9.73 10.94
N ASP A 47 -3.15 11.06 10.94
CA ASP A 47 -4.13 11.84 11.68
C ASP A 47 -5.56 11.51 11.19
N ILE A 48 -5.74 11.38 9.87
CA ILE A 48 -7.02 10.93 9.28
C ILE A 48 -7.35 9.51 9.72
N ASP A 49 -6.40 8.58 9.63
CA ASP A 49 -6.62 7.18 10.02
C ASP A 49 -7.03 7.06 11.51
N ILE A 50 -6.29 7.71 12.42
CA ILE A 50 -6.55 7.64 13.86
C ILE A 50 -7.91 8.23 14.23
N SER A 51 -8.40 9.22 13.49
CA SER A 51 -9.71 9.82 13.74
C SER A 51 -10.89 8.99 13.20
N LYS A 52 -10.64 7.90 12.47
CA LYS A 52 -11.71 7.02 11.97
C LYS A 52 -12.19 6.08 13.07
N LYS A 53 -13.52 5.91 13.13
CA LYS A 53 -14.17 4.91 13.99
C LYS A 53 -13.78 3.47 13.61
N HIS A 54 -13.69 3.19 12.31
CA HIS A 54 -13.32 1.88 11.78
C HIS A 54 -11.97 1.97 11.07
N ARG A 55 -10.97 1.30 11.61
CA ARG A 55 -9.57 1.31 11.12
C ARG A 55 -9.09 -0.06 10.67
N ILE A 56 -9.82 -1.12 11.03
CA ILE A 56 -9.52 -2.49 10.67
C ILE A 56 -10.46 -2.91 9.55
N ALA A 57 -9.90 -3.43 8.45
CA ALA A 57 -10.69 -3.76 7.25
C ALA A 57 -11.83 -4.76 7.53
N THR A 58 -11.65 -5.68 8.47
CA THR A 58 -12.66 -6.68 8.86
C THR A 58 -13.82 -6.11 9.66
N GLU A 59 -13.71 -4.90 10.20
CA GLU A 59 -14.80 -4.19 10.87
C GLU A 59 -15.68 -3.40 9.90
N ASN A 60 -15.25 -3.21 8.65
CA ASN A 60 -15.98 -2.45 7.65
C ASN A 60 -17.18 -3.26 7.13
N GLU A 61 -18.39 -2.76 7.38
CA GLU A 61 -19.64 -3.42 6.96
C GLU A 61 -19.73 -3.63 5.44
N SER A 62 -19.25 -2.70 4.63
CA SER A 62 -19.24 -2.88 3.16
C SER A 62 -18.35 -4.05 2.74
N ILE A 63 -17.23 -4.27 3.44
CA ILE A 63 -16.36 -5.43 3.20
C ILE A 63 -17.07 -6.72 3.62
N LYS A 64 -17.74 -6.73 4.78
CA LYS A 64 -18.53 -7.90 5.20
C LYS A 64 -19.63 -8.26 4.21
N THR A 65 -20.34 -7.25 3.70
CA THR A 65 -21.42 -7.42 2.72
C THR A 65 -20.89 -8.03 1.42
N ILE A 66 -19.82 -7.49 0.83
CA ILE A 66 -19.31 -8.02 -0.45
C ILE A 66 -18.79 -9.46 -0.31
N TYR A 67 -18.22 -9.84 0.84
CA TYR A 67 -17.86 -11.22 1.11
C TYR A 67 -19.10 -12.11 1.28
N LYS A 68 -20.06 -11.70 2.12
CA LYS A 68 -21.28 -12.48 2.35
C LYS A 68 -22.09 -12.73 1.07
N GLU A 69 -22.23 -11.72 0.22
CA GLU A 69 -23.15 -11.75 -0.91
C GLU A 69 -22.50 -12.21 -2.22
N PHE A 70 -21.18 -12.07 -2.35
CA PHE A 70 -20.50 -12.30 -3.61
C PHE A 70 -19.20 -13.12 -3.48
N LEU A 71 -18.22 -12.63 -2.71
CA LEU A 71 -16.88 -13.22 -2.67
C LEU A 71 -16.78 -14.49 -1.80
N LYS A 72 -17.82 -14.80 -1.02
CA LYS A 72 -17.88 -15.88 -0.03
C LYS A 72 -16.89 -15.66 1.12
N GLU A 73 -15.72 -16.28 1.03
CA GLU A 73 -14.67 -16.26 2.06
C GLU A 73 -13.32 -15.83 1.46
N PRO A 74 -12.40 -15.29 2.27
CA PRO A 74 -11.04 -15.01 1.83
C PRO A 74 -10.37 -16.25 1.23
N GLY A 75 -9.85 -16.14 0.01
CA GLY A 75 -9.20 -17.26 -0.68
C GLY A 75 -10.15 -18.23 -1.40
N SER A 76 -11.47 -17.99 -1.40
CA SER A 76 -12.42 -18.75 -2.23
C SER A 76 -12.05 -18.68 -3.73
N ASP A 77 -12.58 -19.60 -4.54
CA ASP A 77 -12.29 -19.58 -5.99
C ASP A 77 -12.70 -18.29 -6.69
N ILE A 78 -13.83 -17.69 -6.28
CA ILE A 78 -14.27 -16.41 -6.84
C ILE A 78 -13.38 -15.26 -6.38
N ALA A 79 -12.96 -15.24 -5.10
CA ALA A 79 -12.03 -14.23 -4.58
C ALA A 79 -10.66 -14.35 -5.26
N ARG A 80 -10.14 -15.57 -5.45
CA ARG A 80 -8.90 -15.82 -6.19
C ARG A 80 -8.99 -15.35 -7.63
N LYS A 81 -10.11 -15.62 -8.32
CA LYS A 81 -10.31 -15.21 -9.71
C LYS A 81 -10.34 -13.68 -9.90
N ILE A 82 -10.88 -12.94 -8.93
CA ILE A 82 -11.14 -11.50 -9.08
C ILE A 82 -10.06 -10.63 -8.40
N LEU A 83 -9.55 -11.05 -7.25
CA LEU A 83 -8.67 -10.23 -6.39
C LEU A 83 -7.22 -10.67 -6.39
N HIS A 84 -6.90 -11.86 -6.92
CA HIS A 84 -5.52 -12.35 -6.99
C HIS A 84 -4.98 -12.27 -8.42
N THR A 85 -3.67 -12.20 -8.53
CA THR A 85 -2.95 -12.17 -9.81
C THR A 85 -1.73 -13.08 -9.76
N GLN A 86 -1.09 -13.28 -10.90
CA GLN A 86 0.12 -14.08 -11.05
C GLN A 86 1.21 -13.24 -11.71
N TYR A 87 2.44 -13.43 -11.25
CA TYR A 87 3.63 -12.81 -11.84
C TYR A 87 4.46 -13.90 -12.50
N ASN A 88 4.96 -13.62 -13.71
CA ASN A 88 5.79 -14.53 -14.47
C ASN A 88 7.17 -13.90 -14.70
N ALA A 89 8.22 -14.71 -14.61
CA ALA A 89 9.55 -14.26 -14.99
C ALA A 89 9.57 -13.87 -16.47
N ARG A 90 10.09 -12.67 -16.76
CA ARG A 90 10.33 -12.21 -18.14
C ARG A 90 11.80 -12.44 -18.47
N PHE A 91 12.04 -13.06 -19.62
CA PHE A 91 13.37 -13.33 -20.16
C PHE A 91 13.51 -12.72 -21.55
N PRO A 92 14.64 -12.05 -21.87
CA PRO A 92 15.73 -11.71 -20.94
C PRO A 92 15.23 -10.79 -19.81
N ARG A 93 15.94 -10.80 -18.67
CA ARG A 93 15.56 -9.96 -17.51
C ARG A 93 15.91 -8.51 -17.84
N GLY A 94 14.91 -7.70 -18.23
CA GLY A 94 15.09 -6.29 -18.61
C GLY A 94 15.14 -6.07 -20.11
N ILE A 95 15.33 -4.81 -20.51
CA ILE A 95 15.95 -4.47 -21.81
C ILE A 95 17.43 -4.87 -21.71
#